data_AF-A0A5T1DXX9-F1
#
_entry.id   AF-A0A5T1DXX9-F1
#
_cell.length_a   1.000
_cell.length_b   1.000
_cell.length_c   1.000
_cell.angle_alpha   90.00
_cell.angle_beta   90.00
_cell.angle_gamma   90.00
#
_symmetry.space_group_name_H-M   'P 1'
#
loop_
_entity.id
_entity.type
_entity.pdbx_description
1 polymer ?
#
loop_
_entity_poly.entity_id
_entity_poly.type
_entity_poly.pdbx_seq_one_letter_code
_entity_poly.pdbx_strand_id
1 'polypeptide(L)'
;MRILLVLRGNYYAGQEEFIKNNKLQNYTLDLNALRLLSGSVKNIVSEYKILNVKNDEDLSKILLKLLEMRMQKGEFCIINAYNETLKIYKDLAKQYRYKMYVIVFDSSLKQCQEKNLLEAKKNGYIIPYALLEKTQDLLKKNPKKYPILDSSDWKKCLYQMPNLSKYKKIHHIGDLQGCYSVLKEYIKTIKEDEFYIFLGDYINRGIENGKVIKFLLKICEKENVCLLEGNHERHLIKWANGELSNSKEFNENTLKDFRKEKLTPRDARKLYPHLKECLYYKFQNKFIFCSHGGVNFIPSKPEKISFIPSHDFIYGVGGYEDSQKVANQFCNFTSDNLYQIFGHRNKEKLPMKIAKRVFLCEGKIDDDGYLRVVTLDEKGFECIEIKNQIYKKK
;
A
#
# COMPACT_ATOMS: atom_id res chain seq x y z
N MET A 1 -4.02 -1.96 -0.50
CA MET A 1 -3.95 -1.33 -1.83
C MET A 1 -2.70 -1.76 -2.61
N ARG A 2 -1.67 -2.26 -1.92
CA ARG A 2 -0.47 -2.84 -2.53
C ARG A 2 -0.80 -4.00 -3.48
N ILE A 3 -0.42 -3.85 -4.74
CA ILE A 3 -0.74 -4.81 -5.81
C ILE A 3 0.56 -5.21 -6.53
N LEU A 4 0.73 -6.51 -6.68
CA LEU A 4 1.73 -7.12 -7.54
C LEU A 4 1.00 -7.79 -8.71
N LEU A 5 1.23 -7.29 -9.92
CA LEU A 5 0.73 -7.90 -11.14
C LEU A 5 1.86 -8.70 -11.80
N VAL A 6 1.66 -9.99 -11.98
CA VAL A 6 2.63 -10.86 -12.67
C VAL A 6 2.12 -11.16 -14.06
N LEU A 7 2.84 -10.67 -15.07
CA LEU A 7 2.57 -10.96 -16.48
C LEU A 7 3.35 -12.21 -16.85
N ARG A 8 2.65 -13.32 -17.01
CA ARG A 8 3.25 -14.63 -17.28
C ARG A 8 3.03 -15.02 -18.73
N GLY A 9 4.10 -15.11 -19.49
CA GLY A 9 4.05 -15.48 -20.90
C GLY A 9 5.43 -15.73 -21.47
N ASN A 10 5.48 -16.28 -22.68
CA ASN A 10 6.74 -16.39 -23.41
C ASN A 10 7.18 -15.00 -23.89
N TYR A 11 8.43 -14.86 -24.32
CA TYR A 11 8.87 -13.62 -24.95
C TYR A 11 8.02 -13.32 -26.20
N TYR A 12 7.60 -12.07 -26.35
CA TYR A 12 6.70 -11.62 -27.42
C TYR A 12 5.29 -12.24 -27.43
N ALA A 13 4.83 -12.85 -26.33
CA ALA A 13 3.50 -13.43 -26.22
C ALA A 13 2.38 -12.38 -25.96
N GLY A 14 2.69 -11.08 -25.92
CA GLY A 14 1.71 -10.01 -25.74
C GLY A 14 1.94 -9.12 -24.51
N GLN A 15 2.88 -9.48 -23.64
CA GLN A 15 3.14 -8.74 -22.40
C GLN A 15 3.61 -7.31 -22.68
N GLU A 16 4.53 -7.15 -23.63
CA GLU A 16 5.10 -5.86 -23.99
C GLU A 16 4.04 -4.94 -24.61
N GLU A 17 3.19 -5.47 -25.48
CA GLU A 17 2.04 -4.76 -26.05
C GLU A 17 1.04 -4.36 -24.96
N PHE A 18 0.73 -5.27 -24.02
CA PHE A 18 -0.14 -4.99 -22.88
C PHE A 18 0.41 -3.85 -22.02
N ILE A 19 1.70 -3.88 -21.67
CA ILE A 19 2.36 -2.84 -20.88
C ILE A 19 2.28 -1.51 -21.63
N LYS A 20 2.59 -1.50 -22.93
CA LYS A 20 2.60 -0.30 -23.76
C LYS A 20 1.21 0.32 -23.88
N ASN A 21 0.21 -0.48 -24.22
CA ASN A 21 -1.17 -0.04 -24.43
C ASN A 21 -1.79 0.53 -23.15
N ASN A 22 -1.36 0.04 -21.98
CA ASN A 22 -1.84 0.51 -20.68
C ASN A 22 -0.93 1.56 -20.00
N LYS A 23 0.18 1.97 -20.64
CA LYS A 23 1.16 2.93 -20.10
C LYS A 23 1.77 2.49 -18.76
N LEU A 24 2.15 1.22 -18.66
CA LEU A 24 2.60 0.59 -17.41
C LEU A 24 4.11 0.45 -17.26
N GLN A 25 4.91 0.98 -18.20
CA GLN A 25 6.36 0.78 -18.27
C GLN A 25 7.07 1.14 -16.96
N ASN A 26 6.69 2.25 -16.33
CA ASN A 26 7.34 2.73 -15.11
C ASN A 26 7.12 1.79 -13.90
N TYR A 27 6.07 0.97 -13.94
CA TYR A 27 5.73 0.02 -12.88
C TYR A 27 6.30 -1.38 -13.11
N THR A 28 6.81 -1.67 -14.31
CA THR A 28 7.31 -2.99 -14.69
C THR A 28 8.78 -3.16 -14.39
N LEU A 29 9.14 -4.28 -13.76
CA LEU A 29 10.49 -4.82 -13.74
C LEU A 29 10.55 -6.06 -14.63
N ASP A 30 11.55 -6.10 -15.50
CA ASP A 30 11.73 -7.15 -16.50
C ASP A 30 13.19 -7.56 -16.56
N LEU A 31 13.44 -8.87 -16.52
CA LEU A 31 14.77 -9.45 -16.66
C LEU A 31 15.40 -9.09 -18.02
N ASN A 32 14.60 -8.98 -19.09
CA ASN A 32 15.10 -8.54 -20.40
C ASN A 32 15.68 -7.13 -20.37
N ALA A 33 15.01 -6.21 -19.67
CA ALA A 33 15.51 -4.85 -19.52
C ALA A 33 16.86 -4.84 -18.78
N LEU A 34 17.02 -5.68 -17.75
CA LEU A 34 18.29 -5.81 -17.02
C LEU A 34 19.40 -6.44 -17.87
N ARG A 35 19.10 -7.44 -18.71
CA ARG A 35 20.08 -8.02 -19.66
C ARG A 35 20.66 -6.94 -20.57
N LEU A 36 19.78 -6.10 -21.14
CA LEU A 36 20.17 -4.99 -22.02
C LEU A 36 21.06 -3.96 -21.31
N LEU A 37 20.84 -3.71 -20.02
CA LEU A 37 21.70 -2.82 -19.22
C LEU A 37 23.07 -3.44 -18.89
N SER A 38 23.16 -4.77 -18.73
CA SER A 38 24.36 -5.44 -18.21
C SER A 38 25.40 -5.90 -19.25
N GLY A 39 25.09 -5.82 -20.54
CA GLY A 39 25.96 -6.36 -21.61
C GLY A 39 25.16 -6.89 -22.79
N SER A 40 24.35 -5.99 -23.36
CA SER A 40 23.15 -6.21 -24.17
C SER A 40 23.14 -7.42 -25.12
N VAL A 41 24.09 -7.49 -26.05
CA VAL A 41 24.00 -8.43 -27.19
C VAL A 41 25.38 -8.94 -27.60
N LYS A 42 25.43 -10.18 -28.08
CA LYS A 42 26.65 -10.84 -28.59
C LYS A 42 26.58 -11.00 -30.10
N ASN A 43 27.69 -10.75 -30.80
CA ASN A 43 27.80 -11.06 -32.22
C ASN A 43 27.86 -12.58 -32.45
N ILE A 44 27.16 -13.03 -33.49
CA ILE A 44 27.18 -14.41 -33.98
C ILE A 44 27.29 -14.38 -35.51
N VAL A 45 27.57 -15.52 -36.14
CA VAL A 45 27.56 -15.64 -37.61
C VAL A 45 26.11 -15.65 -38.10
N SER A 46 25.48 -14.49 -38.11
CA SER A 46 24.08 -14.23 -38.50
C SER A 46 23.90 -12.76 -38.86
N GLU A 47 22.82 -12.42 -39.56
CA GLU A 47 22.38 -11.04 -39.80
C GLU A 47 22.07 -10.29 -38.48
N TYR A 48 21.65 -11.02 -37.44
CA TYR A 48 21.25 -10.43 -36.15
C TYR A 48 22.22 -10.82 -35.03
N LYS A 49 22.38 -9.90 -34.07
CA LYS A 49 23.05 -10.20 -32.79
C LYS A 49 22.13 -11.07 -31.93
N ILE A 50 22.66 -11.70 -30.89
CA ILE A 50 21.88 -12.51 -29.95
C ILE A 50 21.86 -11.88 -28.56
N LEU A 51 20.70 -11.87 -27.90
CA LEU A 51 20.58 -11.40 -26.51
C LEU A 51 21.49 -12.22 -25.59
N ASN A 52 22.28 -11.54 -24.76
CA ASN A 52 23.16 -12.19 -23.80
C ASN A 52 22.39 -12.65 -22.55
N VAL A 53 22.52 -13.93 -22.21
CA VAL A 53 21.84 -14.58 -21.07
C VAL A 53 22.82 -15.14 -20.03
N LYS A 54 24.13 -14.87 -20.18
CA LYS A 54 25.18 -15.47 -19.33
C LYS A 54 25.03 -15.10 -17.85
N ASN A 55 24.56 -13.89 -17.55
CA ASN A 55 24.49 -13.34 -16.20
C ASN A 55 23.08 -13.46 -15.57
N ASP A 56 22.18 -14.27 -16.14
CA ASP A 56 20.78 -14.33 -15.76
C ASP A 56 20.54 -14.62 -14.27
N GLU A 57 21.41 -15.42 -13.64
CA GLU A 57 21.29 -15.73 -12.21
C GLU A 57 21.48 -14.47 -11.35
N ASP A 58 22.54 -13.70 -11.62
CA ASP A 58 22.83 -12.48 -10.88
C ASP A 58 21.83 -11.36 -11.20
N LEU A 59 21.42 -11.24 -12.46
CA LEU A 59 20.37 -10.32 -12.86
C LEU A 59 19.02 -10.65 -12.21
N SER A 60 18.73 -11.93 -11.99
CA SER A 60 17.52 -12.35 -11.27
C SER A 60 17.58 -11.92 -9.80
N LYS A 61 18.74 -12.04 -9.14
CA LYS A 61 18.93 -11.53 -7.76
C LYS A 61 18.74 -10.00 -7.71
N ILE A 62 19.27 -9.27 -8.68
CA ILE A 62 19.09 -7.82 -8.80
C ILE A 62 17.61 -7.46 -9.02
N LEU A 63 16.92 -8.15 -9.94
CA LEU A 63 15.50 -7.95 -10.21
C LEU A 63 14.65 -8.06 -8.92
N LEU A 64 14.91 -9.11 -8.14
CA LEU A 64 14.23 -9.35 -6.87
C LEU A 64 14.56 -8.27 -5.85
N LYS A 65 15.79 -7.77 -5.82
CA LYS A 65 16.16 -6.66 -4.93
C LYS A 65 15.44 -5.36 -5.30
N LEU A 66 15.34 -5.05 -6.59
CA LEU A 66 14.59 -3.90 -7.09
C LEU A 66 13.09 -4.03 -6.75
N LEU A 67 12.53 -5.24 -6.89
CA LEU A 67 11.15 -5.51 -6.50
C LEU A 67 10.94 -5.27 -5.00
N GLU A 68 11.85 -5.77 -4.16
CA GLU A 68 11.82 -5.57 -2.71
C GLU A 68 11.84 -4.07 -2.36
N MET A 69 12.71 -3.28 -2.99
CA MET A 69 12.80 -1.83 -2.76
C MET A 69 11.50 -1.10 -3.11
N ARG A 70 10.84 -1.47 -4.21
CA ARG A 70 9.51 -0.93 -4.57
C ARG A 70 8.43 -1.41 -3.60
N MET A 71 8.51 -2.68 -3.20
CA MET A 71 7.56 -3.28 -2.28
C MET A 71 7.56 -2.62 -0.91
N GLN A 72 8.75 -2.30 -0.37
CA GLN A 72 8.95 -1.57 0.88
C GLN A 72 8.26 -0.21 0.90
N LYS A 73 8.17 0.47 -0.25
CA LYS A 73 7.47 1.75 -0.41
C LYS A 73 5.97 1.62 -0.67
N GLY A 74 5.47 0.40 -0.88
CA GLY A 74 4.06 0.19 -1.20
C GLY A 74 3.68 0.61 -2.62
N GLU A 75 4.62 0.58 -3.58
CA GLU A 75 4.40 0.94 -4.99
C GLU A 75 3.62 -0.14 -5.75
N PHE A 76 2.83 0.27 -6.77
CA PHE A 76 2.27 -0.68 -7.74
C PHE A 76 3.39 -1.36 -8.51
N CYS A 77 3.46 -2.69 -8.45
CA CYS A 77 4.55 -3.46 -9.05
C CYS A 77 4.02 -4.37 -10.15
N ILE A 78 4.73 -4.41 -11.28
CA ILE A 78 4.53 -5.40 -12.33
C ILE A 78 5.82 -6.19 -12.53
N ILE A 79 5.71 -7.51 -12.68
CA ILE A 79 6.82 -8.37 -13.07
C ILE A 79 6.47 -9.10 -14.36
N ASN A 80 7.35 -9.01 -15.36
CA ASN A 80 7.36 -9.97 -16.47
C ASN A 80 8.02 -11.27 -16.01
N ALA A 81 7.25 -12.36 -16.01
CA ALA A 81 7.67 -13.66 -15.52
C ALA A 81 7.69 -14.70 -16.65
N TYR A 82 8.88 -15.23 -16.92
CA TYR A 82 9.12 -16.27 -17.93
C TYR A 82 9.26 -17.67 -17.30
N ASN A 83 9.03 -17.78 -15.99
CA ASN A 83 9.38 -18.93 -15.17
C ASN A 83 8.18 -19.84 -14.91
N GLU A 84 8.46 -21.13 -14.66
CA GLU A 84 7.45 -22.10 -14.25
C GLU A 84 6.80 -21.74 -12.90
N THR A 85 7.64 -21.44 -11.90
CA THR A 85 7.21 -21.20 -10.52
C THR A 85 7.14 -19.70 -10.21
N LEU A 86 6.07 -19.30 -9.53
CA LEU A 86 5.86 -17.93 -9.03
C LEU A 86 5.95 -17.87 -7.50
N LYS A 87 6.51 -18.91 -6.84
CA LYS A 87 6.57 -19.01 -5.37
C LYS A 87 7.32 -17.82 -4.77
N ILE A 88 8.47 -17.44 -5.34
CA ILE A 88 9.28 -16.35 -4.83
C ILE A 88 8.53 -15.01 -4.81
N TYR A 89 7.75 -14.72 -5.85
CA TYR A 89 6.90 -13.53 -5.93
C TYR A 89 5.76 -13.57 -4.92
N LYS A 90 5.17 -14.75 -4.69
CA LYS A 90 4.14 -14.96 -3.67
C LYS A 90 4.67 -14.73 -2.26
N ASP A 91 5.86 -15.24 -1.97
CA ASP A 91 6.48 -15.13 -0.65
C ASP A 91 6.84 -13.66 -0.36
N LEU A 92 7.42 -12.95 -1.33
CA LEU A 92 7.64 -11.51 -1.26
C LEU A 92 6.32 -10.74 -1.10
N ALA A 93 5.31 -11.06 -1.91
CA ALA A 93 4.02 -10.40 -1.81
C ALA A 93 3.40 -10.59 -0.41
N LYS A 94 3.48 -11.80 0.17
CA LYS A 94 3.03 -12.06 1.54
C LYS A 94 3.81 -11.24 2.56
N GLN A 95 5.14 -11.22 2.46
CA GLN A 95 6.02 -10.49 3.37
C GLN A 95 5.69 -8.98 3.42
N TYR A 96 5.44 -8.37 2.25
CA TYR A 96 5.16 -6.93 2.15
C TYR A 96 3.67 -6.57 2.12
N ARG A 97 2.78 -7.56 2.32
CA ARG A 97 1.31 -7.42 2.32
C ARG A 97 0.71 -6.96 0.99
N TYR A 98 1.26 -7.45 -0.11
CA TYR A 98 0.74 -7.26 -1.46
C TYR A 98 -0.32 -8.30 -1.81
N LYS A 99 -1.35 -7.86 -2.53
CA LYS A 99 -2.21 -8.77 -3.28
C LYS A 99 -1.53 -9.10 -4.60
N MET A 100 -1.30 -10.38 -4.85
CA MET A 100 -0.69 -10.87 -6.09
C MET A 100 -1.78 -11.33 -7.07
N TYR A 101 -1.69 -10.86 -8.30
CA TYR A 101 -2.54 -11.27 -9.43
C TYR A 101 -1.65 -11.73 -10.59
N VAL A 102 -2.15 -12.67 -11.39
CA VAL A 102 -1.45 -13.19 -12.57
C VAL A 102 -2.27 -12.93 -13.82
N ILE A 103 -1.66 -12.37 -14.86
CA ILE A 103 -2.23 -12.34 -16.22
C ILE A 103 -1.42 -13.33 -17.05
N VAL A 104 -2.09 -14.28 -17.67
CA VAL A 104 -1.47 -15.30 -18.52
C VAL A 104 -1.57 -14.87 -19.97
N PHE A 105 -0.44 -14.92 -20.68
CA PHE A 105 -0.33 -14.63 -22.10
C PHE A 105 0.03 -15.91 -22.83
N ASP A 106 -0.97 -16.50 -23.47
CA ASP A 106 -0.82 -17.73 -24.24
C ASP A 106 -0.48 -17.38 -25.70
N SER A 107 0.63 -17.91 -26.19
CA SER A 107 1.04 -17.84 -27.59
C SER A 107 1.76 -19.12 -27.95
N SER A 108 1.62 -19.55 -29.21
CA SER A 108 2.38 -20.70 -29.70
C SER A 108 3.86 -20.33 -29.84
N LEU A 109 4.74 -21.33 -29.73
CA LEU A 109 6.17 -21.15 -29.96
C LEU A 109 6.44 -20.52 -31.34
N LYS A 110 5.72 -20.98 -32.38
CA LYS A 110 5.82 -20.45 -33.75
C LYS A 110 5.52 -18.95 -33.81
N GLN A 111 4.43 -18.50 -33.19
CA GLN A 111 4.09 -17.08 -33.14
C GLN A 111 5.16 -16.25 -32.41
N CYS A 112 5.71 -16.79 -31.31
CA CYS A 112 6.80 -16.12 -30.59
C CYS A 112 8.07 -16.01 -31.44
N GLN A 113 8.40 -17.05 -32.21
CA GLN A 113 9.53 -17.07 -33.13
C GLN A 113 9.36 -16.09 -34.31
N GLU A 114 8.18 -16.04 -34.91
CA GLU A 114 7.84 -15.09 -35.98
C GLU A 114 7.95 -13.64 -35.51
N LYS A 115 7.40 -13.33 -34.32
CA LYS A 115 7.54 -12.01 -33.70
C LYS A 115 8.99 -11.68 -33.32
N ASN A 116 9.76 -12.66 -32.82
CA ASN A 116 11.17 -12.47 -32.50
C ASN A 116 11.97 -12.01 -33.74
N LEU A 117 11.72 -12.61 -34.91
CA LEU A 117 12.33 -12.17 -36.17
C LEU A 117 11.83 -10.79 -36.60
N LEU A 118 10.54 -10.50 -36.45
CA LEU A 118 9.98 -9.19 -36.79
C LEU A 118 10.58 -8.07 -35.94
N GLU A 119 10.76 -8.29 -34.64
CA GLU A 119 11.38 -7.31 -33.74
C GLU A 119 12.89 -7.21 -33.95
N ALA A 120 13.57 -8.31 -34.31
CA ALA A 120 14.99 -8.29 -34.64
C ALA A 120 15.32 -7.36 -35.82
N LYS A 121 14.42 -7.26 -36.82
CA LYS A 121 14.53 -6.28 -37.92
C LYS A 121 14.53 -4.83 -37.45
N LYS A 122 13.95 -4.56 -36.28
CA LYS A 122 13.84 -3.21 -35.71
C LYS A 122 14.97 -2.89 -34.74
N ASN A 123 15.34 -3.84 -33.88
CA ASN A 123 16.28 -3.63 -32.78
C ASN A 123 17.68 -4.21 -33.02
N GLY A 124 17.88 -4.97 -34.10
CA GLY A 124 19.16 -5.56 -34.50
C GLY A 124 19.58 -6.81 -33.72
N TYR A 125 18.69 -7.43 -32.92
CA TYR A 125 19.01 -8.66 -32.20
C TYR A 125 17.81 -9.60 -32.02
N ILE A 126 18.11 -10.89 -31.93
CA ILE A 126 17.14 -11.94 -31.60
C ILE A 126 17.28 -12.38 -30.13
N ILE A 127 16.16 -12.80 -29.54
CA ILE A 127 16.18 -13.65 -28.36
C ILE A 127 16.57 -15.08 -28.81
N PRO A 128 17.50 -15.77 -28.10
CA PRO A 128 17.87 -17.14 -28.46
C PRO A 128 16.65 -18.06 -28.62
N TYR A 129 16.56 -18.79 -29.74
CA TYR A 129 15.47 -19.76 -29.95
C TYR A 129 15.40 -20.83 -28.86
N ALA A 130 16.56 -21.31 -28.39
CA ALA A 130 16.64 -22.22 -27.25
C ALA A 130 16.01 -21.64 -25.96
N LEU A 131 16.07 -20.32 -25.77
CA LEU A 131 15.40 -19.66 -24.64
C LEU A 131 13.88 -19.63 -24.85
N LEU A 132 13.39 -19.34 -26.07
CA LEU A 132 11.96 -19.38 -26.39
C LEU A 132 11.37 -20.78 -26.19
N GLU A 133 12.08 -21.82 -26.63
CA GLU A 133 11.70 -23.23 -26.47
C GLU A 133 11.65 -23.62 -24.99
N LYS A 134 12.74 -23.35 -24.25
CA LYS A 134 12.81 -23.60 -22.81
C LYS A 134 11.67 -22.90 -22.07
N THR A 135 11.40 -21.64 -22.38
CA THR A 135 10.30 -20.89 -21.75
C THR A 135 8.94 -21.49 -22.12
N GLN A 136 8.71 -21.91 -23.37
CA GLN A 136 7.47 -22.58 -23.76
C GLN A 136 7.21 -23.83 -22.91
N ASP A 137 8.25 -24.64 -22.70
CA ASP A 137 8.17 -25.85 -21.89
C ASP A 137 7.85 -25.56 -20.41
N LEU A 138 8.51 -24.55 -19.83
CA LEU A 138 8.23 -24.09 -18.46
C LEU A 138 6.79 -23.60 -18.28
N LEU A 139 6.22 -22.98 -19.31
CA LEU A 139 4.90 -22.36 -19.25
C LEU A 139 3.73 -23.34 -19.39
N LYS A 140 3.97 -24.57 -19.89
CA LYS A 140 2.97 -25.65 -20.01
C LYS A 140 2.21 -25.92 -18.71
N LYS A 141 2.87 -25.75 -17.56
CA LYS A 141 2.23 -25.90 -16.25
C LYS A 141 1.40 -24.65 -15.93
N ASN A 142 0.11 -24.86 -15.73
CA ASN A 142 -0.84 -23.77 -15.53
C ASN A 142 -0.80 -23.22 -14.09
N PRO A 143 -0.71 -21.89 -13.86
CA PRO A 143 -0.63 -21.27 -12.53
C PRO A 143 -1.96 -21.25 -11.75
N LYS A 144 -2.77 -22.32 -11.80
CA LYS A 144 -4.14 -22.38 -11.23
C LYS A 144 -4.24 -22.04 -9.73
N LYS A 145 -3.14 -22.10 -8.98
CA LYS A 145 -3.06 -21.78 -7.54
C LYS A 145 -3.00 -20.28 -7.22
N TYR A 146 -3.00 -19.41 -8.22
CA TYR A 146 -2.91 -17.96 -8.07
C TYR A 146 -4.18 -17.29 -8.62
N PRO A 147 -4.58 -16.11 -8.10
CA PRO A 147 -5.68 -15.33 -8.68
C PRO A 147 -5.32 -14.90 -10.11
N ILE A 148 -6.05 -15.41 -11.10
CA ILE A 148 -5.87 -15.09 -12.52
C ILE A 148 -6.80 -13.94 -12.89
N LEU A 149 -6.28 -12.97 -13.65
CA LEU A 149 -7.04 -11.88 -14.26
C LEU A 149 -6.99 -11.98 -15.78
N ASP A 150 -8.10 -11.64 -16.42
CA ASP A 150 -8.11 -11.38 -17.85
C ASP A 150 -7.36 -10.08 -18.16
N SER A 151 -6.61 -10.07 -19.27
CA SER A 151 -5.88 -8.90 -19.74
C SER A 151 -6.79 -7.71 -20.10
N SER A 152 -8.02 -7.94 -20.57
CA SER A 152 -8.98 -6.87 -20.87
C SER A 152 -9.48 -6.19 -19.59
N ASP A 153 -9.57 -6.95 -18.51
CA ASP A 153 -10.27 -6.57 -17.28
C ASP A 153 -9.33 -6.39 -16.09
N TRP A 154 -8.02 -6.32 -16.33
CA TRP A 154 -6.99 -6.27 -15.28
C TRP A 154 -7.22 -5.16 -14.25
N LYS A 155 -7.86 -4.04 -14.65
CA LYS A 155 -8.16 -2.89 -13.79
C LYS A 155 -9.09 -3.24 -12.62
N LYS A 156 -9.77 -4.39 -12.64
CA LYS A 156 -10.56 -4.91 -11.51
C LYS A 156 -9.73 -5.09 -10.23
N CYS A 157 -8.41 -5.22 -10.34
CA CYS A 157 -7.54 -5.31 -9.16
C CYS A 157 -7.23 -3.96 -8.50
N LEU A 158 -7.47 -2.85 -9.20
CA LEU A 158 -7.21 -1.50 -8.70
C LEU A 158 -8.23 -1.12 -7.62
N TYR A 159 -7.92 -0.05 -6.89
CA TYR A 159 -8.72 0.45 -5.78
C TYR A 159 -10.18 0.68 -6.20
N GLN A 160 -11.10 0.17 -5.37
CA GLN A 160 -12.54 0.35 -5.54
C GLN A 160 -13.05 1.22 -4.40
N MET A 161 -13.59 2.39 -4.73
CA MET A 161 -14.08 3.37 -3.77
C MET A 161 -15.41 2.91 -3.15
N PRO A 162 -15.49 2.66 -1.84
CA PRO A 162 -16.76 2.36 -1.20
C PRO A 162 -17.67 3.58 -1.14
N ASN A 163 -18.98 3.33 -1.16
CA ASN A 163 -20.01 4.30 -0.85
C ASN A 163 -20.49 4.08 0.59
N LEU A 164 -20.21 5.03 1.48
CA LEU A 164 -20.57 4.98 2.89
C LEU A 164 -21.85 5.76 3.21
N SER A 165 -22.57 6.24 2.18
CA SER A 165 -23.82 7.02 2.37
C SER A 165 -24.95 6.24 3.05
N LYS A 166 -24.80 4.93 3.24
CA LYS A 166 -25.76 4.10 3.99
C LYS A 166 -25.69 4.32 5.51
N TYR A 167 -24.58 4.86 6.01
CA TYR A 167 -24.38 5.11 7.44
C TYR A 167 -24.88 6.51 7.79
N LYS A 168 -25.46 6.68 9.00
CA LYS A 168 -25.97 7.97 9.47
C LYS A 168 -24.86 8.94 9.83
N LYS A 169 -23.73 8.42 10.32
CA LYS A 169 -22.58 9.20 10.76
C LYS A 169 -21.28 8.45 10.53
N ILE A 170 -20.24 9.18 10.11
CA ILE A 170 -18.88 8.68 9.94
C ILE A 170 -17.98 9.36 10.97
N HIS A 171 -17.17 8.60 11.70
CA HIS A 171 -16.26 9.08 12.73
C HIS A 171 -14.82 8.88 12.26
N HIS A 172 -14.01 9.94 12.27
CA HIS A 172 -12.60 9.92 11.91
C HIS A 172 -11.75 10.18 13.14
N ILE A 173 -11.26 9.12 13.76
CA ILE A 173 -10.53 9.15 15.01
C ILE A 173 -9.05 9.33 14.73
N GLY A 174 -8.45 10.40 15.26
CA GLY A 174 -7.03 10.71 15.14
C GLY A 174 -6.11 9.70 15.82
N ASP A 175 -4.83 10.08 15.91
CA ASP A 175 -3.79 9.29 16.51
C ASP A 175 -4.16 8.92 17.96
N LEU A 176 -3.91 7.68 18.35
CA LEU A 176 -4.21 7.20 19.70
C LEU A 176 -2.98 7.13 20.58
N GLN A 177 -1.83 6.77 20.01
CA GLN A 177 -0.51 6.71 20.64
C GLN A 177 -0.57 6.05 22.04
N GLY A 178 -1.29 4.92 22.15
CA GLY A 178 -1.42 4.20 23.42
C GLY A 178 -2.28 4.88 24.51
N CYS A 179 -3.19 5.80 24.16
CA CYS A 179 -4.10 6.47 25.10
C CYS A 179 -5.53 5.89 24.98
N TYR A 180 -5.81 4.82 25.74
CA TYR A 180 -7.09 4.09 25.65
C TYR A 180 -8.24 4.78 26.39
N SER A 181 -7.98 5.38 27.55
CA SER A 181 -9.06 5.87 28.43
C SER A 181 -9.87 7.00 27.79
N VAL A 182 -9.19 7.95 27.12
CA VAL A 182 -9.84 9.03 26.37
C VAL A 182 -10.58 8.51 25.13
N LEU A 183 -10.07 7.46 24.48
CA LEU A 183 -10.79 6.79 23.39
C LEU A 183 -12.08 6.15 23.90
N LYS A 184 -12.06 5.51 25.07
CA LYS A 184 -13.23 4.88 25.69
C LYS A 184 -14.29 5.91 26.11
N GLU A 185 -13.87 7.12 26.50
CA GLU A 185 -14.78 8.22 26.78
C GLU A 185 -15.59 8.60 25.53
N TYR A 186 -14.93 8.66 24.38
CA TYR A 186 -15.57 8.93 23.09
C TYR A 186 -16.41 7.75 22.58
N ILE A 187 -15.81 6.57 22.49
CA ILE A 187 -16.43 5.36 21.97
C ILE A 187 -16.81 4.43 23.11
N LYS A 188 -18.05 4.58 23.58
CA LYS A 188 -18.64 3.62 24.54
C LYS A 188 -18.91 2.27 23.88
N THR A 189 -19.53 2.30 22.71
CA THR A 189 -19.86 1.13 21.87
C THR A 189 -19.79 1.51 20.40
N ILE A 190 -19.48 0.54 19.53
CA ILE A 190 -19.57 0.70 18.07
C ILE A 190 -21.04 0.50 17.67
N LYS A 191 -21.65 1.50 17.02
CA LYS A 191 -23.03 1.41 16.52
C LYS A 191 -23.06 0.93 15.09
N GLU A 192 -23.97 0.02 14.76
CA GLU A 192 -24.05 -0.61 13.44
C GLU A 192 -24.52 0.35 12.33
N ASP A 193 -25.20 1.45 12.67
CA ASP A 193 -25.65 2.49 11.73
C ASP A 193 -24.64 3.65 11.57
N GLU A 194 -23.49 3.59 12.24
CA GLU A 194 -22.37 4.53 12.14
C GLU A 194 -21.11 3.83 11.61
N PHE A 195 -20.18 4.57 11.02
CA PHE A 195 -18.91 4.03 10.50
C PHE A 195 -17.72 4.67 11.20
N TYR A 196 -16.70 3.88 11.55
CA TYR A 196 -15.57 4.32 12.37
C TYR A 196 -14.25 4.12 11.61
N ILE A 197 -13.56 5.21 11.34
CA ILE A 197 -12.26 5.25 10.65
C ILE A 197 -11.21 5.69 11.67
N PHE A 198 -10.27 4.80 11.97
CA PHE A 198 -9.12 5.10 12.82
C PHE A 198 -7.94 5.48 11.93
N LEU A 199 -7.32 6.64 12.16
CA LEU A 199 -6.36 7.25 11.24
C LEU A 199 -4.90 6.75 11.40
N GLY A 200 -4.67 5.73 12.23
CA GLY A 200 -3.34 5.14 12.47
C GLY A 200 -2.70 5.58 13.79
N ASP A 201 -1.44 5.21 13.99
CA ASP A 201 -0.64 5.50 15.19
C ASP A 201 -1.36 5.10 16.47
N TYR A 202 -1.59 3.79 16.61
CA TYR A 202 -2.32 3.21 17.74
C TYR A 202 -1.47 3.05 18.99
N ILE A 203 -0.15 3.01 18.81
CA ILE A 203 0.82 2.61 19.82
C ILE A 203 2.00 3.59 19.91
N ASN A 204 2.85 3.34 20.89
CA ASN A 204 4.02 4.11 21.35
C ASN A 204 3.63 5.40 22.09
N ARG A 205 4.56 5.90 22.91
CA ARG A 205 4.50 7.16 23.68
C ARG A 205 3.54 7.14 24.88
N GLY A 206 2.28 6.80 24.68
CA GLY A 206 1.30 6.66 25.78
C GLY A 206 1.53 5.43 26.65
N ILE A 207 0.72 5.30 27.70
CA ILE A 207 0.92 4.30 28.77
C ILE A 207 -0.11 3.16 28.78
N GLU A 208 -1.04 3.12 27.82
CA GLU A 208 -2.13 2.13 27.72
C GLU A 208 -2.15 1.41 26.35
N ASN A 209 -0.98 1.25 25.72
CA ASN A 209 -0.80 0.60 24.42
C ASN A 209 -1.50 -0.75 24.30
N GLY A 210 -1.37 -1.62 25.31
CA GLY A 210 -1.95 -2.95 25.28
C GLY A 210 -3.48 -2.91 25.35
N LYS A 211 -4.07 -1.93 26.05
CA LYS A 211 -5.53 -1.74 26.07
C LYS A 211 -6.05 -1.26 24.73
N VAL A 212 -5.33 -0.36 24.05
CA VAL A 212 -5.65 0.06 22.68
C VAL A 212 -5.67 -1.15 21.74
N ILE A 213 -4.60 -1.96 21.73
CA ILE A 213 -4.53 -3.15 20.87
C ILE A 213 -5.64 -4.16 21.19
N LYS A 214 -5.95 -4.39 22.46
CA LYS A 214 -7.08 -5.25 22.86
C LYS A 214 -8.42 -4.73 22.37
N PHE A 215 -8.64 -3.42 22.41
CA PHE A 215 -9.85 -2.81 21.89
C PHE A 215 -9.95 -2.97 20.38
N LEU A 216 -8.88 -2.65 19.64
CA LEU A 216 -8.85 -2.80 18.19
C LEU A 216 -9.10 -4.24 17.74
N LEU A 217 -8.52 -5.23 18.43
CA LEU A 217 -8.76 -6.66 18.18
C LEU A 217 -10.23 -7.08 18.34
N LYS A 218 -11.01 -6.40 19.18
CA LYS A 218 -12.44 -6.69 19.35
C LYS A 218 -13.31 -6.15 18.22
N ILE A 219 -12.82 -5.14 17.50
CA ILE A 219 -13.62 -4.40 16.51
C ILE A 219 -13.08 -4.51 15.09
N CYS A 220 -11.85 -5.01 14.88
CA CYS A 220 -11.17 -4.98 13.57
C CYS A 220 -11.86 -5.82 12.49
N GLU A 221 -12.70 -6.78 12.87
CA GLU A 221 -13.47 -7.62 11.96
C GLU A 221 -14.86 -7.04 11.63
N LYS A 222 -15.28 -5.95 12.30
CA LYS A 222 -16.58 -5.32 12.03
C LYS A 222 -16.57 -4.60 10.67
N GLU A 223 -17.63 -4.79 9.89
CA GLU A 223 -17.75 -4.21 8.54
C GLU A 223 -17.81 -2.67 8.53
N ASN A 224 -18.24 -2.07 9.65
CA ASN A 224 -18.34 -0.63 9.82
C ASN A 224 -17.12 -0.01 10.52
N VAL A 225 -15.99 -0.73 10.55
CA VAL A 225 -14.72 -0.26 11.12
C VAL A 225 -13.62 -0.34 10.07
N CYS A 226 -12.88 0.76 9.91
CA CYS A 226 -11.69 0.83 9.07
C CYS A 226 -10.50 1.27 9.92
N LEU A 227 -9.46 0.45 9.95
CA LEU A 227 -8.21 0.77 10.64
C LEU A 227 -7.17 1.17 9.60
N LEU A 228 -6.75 2.43 9.59
CA LEU A 228 -5.63 2.88 8.77
C LEU A 228 -4.30 2.52 9.42
N GLU A 229 -3.25 2.38 8.61
CA GLU A 229 -1.89 2.15 9.05
C GLU A 229 -1.19 3.50 9.28
N GLY A 230 -0.70 3.72 10.49
CA GLY A 230 0.24 4.78 10.80
C GLY A 230 1.68 4.30 10.76
N ASN A 231 2.63 5.22 10.92
CA ASN A 231 4.04 4.87 10.84
C ASN A 231 4.50 4.06 12.05
N HIS A 232 3.81 4.16 13.19
CA HIS A 232 4.15 3.39 14.39
C HIS A 232 3.80 1.90 14.27
N GLU A 233 2.78 1.54 13.48
CA GLU A 233 2.36 0.15 13.26
C GLU A 233 3.48 -0.73 12.63
N ARG A 234 4.47 -0.14 11.97
CA ARG A 234 5.64 -0.89 11.45
C ARG A 234 6.37 -1.67 12.55
N HIS A 235 6.40 -1.14 13.77
CA HIS A 235 7.05 -1.78 14.92
C HIS A 235 6.22 -2.96 15.42
N LEU A 236 4.89 -2.83 15.43
CA LEU A 236 3.96 -3.90 15.73
C LEU A 236 4.10 -5.06 14.71
N ILE A 237 4.22 -4.73 13.43
CA ILE A 237 4.39 -5.73 12.35
C ILE A 237 5.71 -6.48 12.49
N LYS A 238 6.83 -5.79 12.75
CA LYS A 238 8.13 -6.43 13.02
C LYS A 238 8.03 -7.41 14.18
N TRP A 239 7.45 -6.98 15.30
CA TRP A 239 7.23 -7.84 16.46
C TRP A 239 6.33 -9.04 16.14
N ALA A 240 5.27 -8.84 15.34
CA ALA A 240 4.40 -9.91 14.86
C ALA A 240 5.15 -10.97 14.03
N ASN A 241 6.20 -10.58 13.32
CA ASN A 241 7.04 -11.45 12.49
C ASN A 241 8.24 -12.03 13.25
N GLY A 242 8.43 -11.70 14.53
CA GLY A 242 9.61 -12.12 15.30
C GLY A 242 10.88 -11.32 14.96
N GLU A 243 10.74 -10.18 14.29
CA GLU A 243 11.84 -9.27 13.97
C GLU A 243 12.05 -8.25 15.09
N LEU A 244 13.29 -7.78 15.25
CA LEU A 244 13.63 -6.71 16.19
C LEU A 244 13.19 -5.34 15.65
N SER A 245 12.48 -4.59 16.49
CA SER A 245 12.19 -3.19 16.25
C SER A 245 13.43 -2.34 16.56
N ASN A 246 13.71 -1.34 15.73
CA ASN A 246 14.75 -0.33 15.99
C ASN A 246 14.26 0.83 16.85
N SER A 247 13.00 0.80 17.32
CA SER A 247 12.44 1.83 18.21
C SER A 247 12.68 1.46 19.67
N LYS A 248 13.49 2.27 20.36
CA LYS A 248 13.71 2.15 21.81
C LYS A 248 12.39 2.24 22.59
N GLU A 249 11.55 3.22 22.24
CA GLU A 249 10.22 3.41 22.82
C GLU A 249 9.37 2.15 22.74
N PHE A 250 9.32 1.52 21.56
CA PHE A 250 8.57 0.29 21.38
C PHE A 250 9.13 -0.85 22.26
N ASN A 251 10.45 -1.05 22.23
CA ASN A 251 11.08 -2.18 22.90
C ASN A 251 11.02 -2.09 24.44
N GLU A 252 11.18 -0.90 25.00
CA GLU A 252 11.30 -0.69 26.44
C GLU A 252 9.95 -0.39 27.11
N ASN A 253 9.08 0.38 26.45
CA ASN A 253 7.83 0.87 27.03
C ASN A 253 6.61 0.13 26.46
N THR A 254 6.43 0.12 25.14
CA THR A 254 5.25 -0.49 24.49
C THR A 254 5.16 -1.99 24.73
N LEU A 255 6.27 -2.74 24.55
CA LEU A 255 6.29 -4.18 24.82
C LEU A 255 6.08 -4.52 26.29
N LYS A 256 6.55 -3.67 27.21
CA LYS A 256 6.30 -3.85 28.65
C LYS A 256 4.81 -3.75 28.94
N ASP A 257 4.11 -2.80 28.33
CA ASP A 257 2.66 -2.67 28.47
C ASP A 257 1.90 -3.82 27.80
N PHE A 258 2.33 -4.27 26.62
CA PHE A 258 1.78 -5.47 25.97
C PHE A 258 1.88 -6.71 26.86
N ARG A 259 3.00 -6.92 27.55
CA ARG A 259 3.19 -8.03 28.49
C ARG A 259 2.21 -7.95 29.67
N LYS A 260 1.99 -6.76 30.24
CA LYS A 260 0.98 -6.56 31.30
C LYS A 260 -0.42 -6.96 30.84
N GLU A 261 -0.74 -6.61 29.59
CA GLU A 261 -2.01 -6.96 28.95
C GLU A 261 -2.03 -8.38 28.38
N LYS A 262 -0.98 -9.20 28.58
CA LYS A 262 -0.86 -10.58 28.09
C LYS A 262 -0.97 -10.70 26.55
N LEU A 263 -0.57 -9.66 25.82
CA LEU A 263 -0.53 -9.68 24.36
C LEU A 263 0.72 -10.41 23.86
N THR A 264 0.55 -11.11 22.75
CA THR A 264 1.59 -11.90 22.09
C THR A 264 1.76 -11.50 20.62
N PRO A 265 2.86 -11.90 19.96
CA PRO A 265 3.01 -11.71 18.51
C PRO A 265 1.83 -12.30 17.70
N ARG A 266 1.14 -13.32 18.21
CA ARG A 266 -0.05 -13.90 17.57
C ARG A 266 -1.19 -12.90 17.49
N ASP A 267 -1.38 -12.07 18.51
CA ASP A 267 -2.43 -11.06 18.54
C ASP A 267 -2.13 -9.95 17.52
N ALA A 268 -0.87 -9.52 17.44
CA ALA A 268 -0.44 -8.60 16.38
C ALA A 268 -0.66 -9.18 14.97
N ARG A 269 -0.40 -10.49 14.76
CA ARG A 269 -0.68 -11.20 13.50
C ARG A 269 -2.18 -11.28 13.15
N LYS A 270 -3.07 -11.22 14.14
CA LYS A 270 -4.52 -11.11 13.90
C LYS A 270 -4.91 -9.70 13.51
N LEU A 271 -4.29 -8.68 14.10
CA LEU A 271 -4.67 -7.28 13.86
C LEU A 271 -4.12 -6.70 12.56
N TYR A 272 -2.82 -6.83 12.28
CA TYR A 272 -2.20 -6.09 11.18
C TYR A 272 -2.79 -6.38 9.78
N PRO A 273 -3.36 -7.56 9.46
CA PRO A 273 -4.02 -7.79 8.17
C PRO A 273 -5.22 -6.88 7.92
N HIS A 274 -5.81 -6.31 8.97
CA HIS A 274 -6.94 -5.37 8.89
C HIS A 274 -6.50 -3.94 8.60
N LEU A 275 -5.22 -3.62 8.78
CA LEU A 275 -4.68 -2.29 8.50
C LEU A 275 -4.74 -1.97 7.00
N LYS A 276 -5.30 -0.80 6.68
CA LYS A 276 -5.38 -0.26 5.32
C LYS A 276 -4.44 0.93 5.18
N GLU A 277 -3.86 1.09 4.01
CA GLU A 277 -2.90 2.18 3.77
C GLU A 277 -3.61 3.54 3.63
N CYS A 278 -4.87 3.53 3.19
CA CYS A 278 -5.74 4.69 3.07
C CYS A 278 -7.20 4.24 2.94
N LEU A 279 -8.14 5.19 3.01
CA LEU A 279 -9.54 5.00 2.63
C LEU A 279 -10.00 6.20 1.80
N TYR A 280 -10.44 5.96 0.57
CA TYR A 280 -11.08 6.97 -0.27
C TYR A 280 -12.53 6.57 -0.48
N TYR A 281 -13.48 7.34 0.05
CA TYR A 281 -14.90 6.95 0.04
C TYR A 281 -15.83 8.09 -0.42
N LYS A 282 -17.04 7.71 -0.82
CA LYS A 282 -18.14 8.63 -1.12
C LYS A 282 -19.13 8.69 0.04
N PHE A 283 -19.56 9.89 0.40
CA PHE A 283 -20.68 10.13 1.32
C PHE A 283 -21.55 11.25 0.76
N GLN A 284 -22.76 10.89 0.35
CA GLN A 284 -23.67 11.76 -0.40
C GLN A 284 -22.97 12.39 -1.62
N ASN A 285 -22.92 13.72 -1.69
CA ASN A 285 -22.26 14.47 -2.76
C ASN A 285 -20.77 14.77 -2.48
N LYS A 286 -20.22 14.29 -1.37
CA LYS A 286 -18.84 14.52 -0.95
C LYS A 286 -17.98 13.29 -1.19
N PHE A 287 -16.72 13.55 -1.50
CA PHE A 287 -15.66 12.56 -1.60
C PHE A 287 -14.66 12.83 -0.48
N ILE A 288 -14.23 11.80 0.24
CA ILE A 288 -13.37 11.97 1.42
C ILE A 288 -12.20 11.00 1.31
N PHE A 289 -11.00 11.56 1.34
CA PHE A 289 -9.74 10.84 1.37
C PHE A 289 -9.16 10.83 2.78
N CYS A 290 -8.96 9.65 3.33
CA CYS A 290 -8.34 9.44 4.64
C CYS A 290 -7.00 8.73 4.47
N SER A 291 -5.98 9.28 5.11
CA SER A 291 -4.64 8.69 5.22
C SER A 291 -4.05 9.03 6.58
N HIS A 292 -2.97 8.38 6.98
CA HIS A 292 -2.31 8.75 8.23
C HIS A 292 -1.51 10.06 8.05
N GLY A 293 -0.63 10.11 7.04
CA GLY A 293 0.39 11.15 6.90
C GLY A 293 -0.04 12.42 6.17
N GLY A 294 -1.16 12.39 5.44
CA GLY A 294 -1.66 13.51 4.64
C GLY A 294 -0.86 13.76 3.35
N VAL A 295 -1.58 14.06 2.27
CA VAL A 295 -1.02 14.28 0.93
C VAL A 295 -1.47 15.60 0.31
N ASN A 296 -0.68 16.13 -0.61
CA ASN A 296 -0.97 17.38 -1.29
C ASN A 296 -1.81 17.19 -2.56
N PHE A 297 -2.00 15.96 -3.02
CA PHE A 297 -2.75 15.66 -4.25
C PHE A 297 -3.29 14.22 -4.24
N ILE A 298 -4.53 14.05 -4.75
CA ILE A 298 -5.12 12.75 -5.07
C ILE A 298 -5.74 12.83 -6.47
N PRO A 299 -5.52 11.82 -7.33
CA PRO A 299 -6.18 11.72 -8.64
C PRO A 299 -7.70 11.75 -8.53
N SER A 300 -8.36 12.45 -9.46
CA SER A 300 -9.82 12.51 -9.53
C SER A 300 -10.48 11.14 -9.71
N LYS A 301 -9.83 10.24 -10.44
CA LYS A 301 -10.27 8.85 -10.63
C LYS A 301 -9.79 7.98 -9.45
N PRO A 302 -10.70 7.45 -8.61
CA PRO A 302 -10.31 6.74 -7.39
C PRO A 302 -9.41 5.52 -7.63
N GLU A 303 -9.59 4.79 -8.72
CA GLU A 303 -8.77 3.62 -9.03
C GLU A 303 -7.28 3.96 -9.22
N LYS A 304 -6.98 5.23 -9.56
CA LYS A 304 -5.60 5.68 -9.77
C LYS A 304 -4.80 5.85 -8.48
N ILE A 305 -5.45 5.86 -7.31
CA ILE A 305 -4.70 5.90 -6.04
C ILE A 305 -3.85 4.65 -5.84
N SER A 306 -4.20 3.53 -6.51
CA SER A 306 -3.38 2.31 -6.53
C SER A 306 -1.97 2.52 -7.08
N PHE A 307 -1.73 3.57 -7.86
CA PHE A 307 -0.41 3.89 -8.42
C PHE A 307 0.41 4.85 -7.53
N ILE A 308 -0.15 5.34 -6.43
CA ILE A 308 0.56 6.17 -5.47
C ILE A 308 1.21 5.25 -4.43
N PRO A 309 2.51 5.46 -4.10
CA PRO A 309 3.18 4.67 -3.09
C PRO A 309 2.44 4.74 -1.75
N SER A 310 2.20 3.58 -1.11
CA SER A 310 1.59 3.57 0.23
C SER A 310 2.40 4.34 1.26
N HIS A 311 3.71 4.44 1.04
CA HIS A 311 4.61 5.27 1.85
C HIS A 311 4.09 6.70 2.01
N ASP A 312 3.56 7.33 0.95
CA ASP A 312 3.11 8.72 0.99
C ASP A 312 1.84 8.87 1.84
N PHE A 313 1.00 7.83 1.89
CA PHE A 313 -0.21 7.83 2.74
C PHE A 313 0.10 7.57 4.21
N ILE A 314 1.19 6.87 4.50
CA ILE A 314 1.61 6.54 5.87
C ILE A 314 2.47 7.68 6.43
N TYR A 315 3.53 8.08 5.73
CA TYR A 315 4.50 9.06 6.22
C TYR A 315 4.19 10.50 5.80
N GLY A 316 3.26 10.67 4.86
CA GLY A 316 2.91 11.97 4.30
C GLY A 316 3.94 12.49 3.30
N VAL A 317 3.60 13.62 2.67
CA VAL A 317 4.50 14.33 1.74
C VAL A 317 5.05 15.61 2.38
N GLY A 318 6.29 15.99 2.07
CA GLY A 318 6.97 17.14 2.68
C GLY A 318 7.55 16.86 4.06
N GLY A 319 8.04 17.90 4.75
CA GLY A 319 8.59 17.83 6.10
C GLY A 319 7.53 17.87 7.22
N TYR A 320 7.96 17.75 8.48
CA TYR A 320 7.06 17.82 9.66
C TYR A 320 6.44 19.21 9.90
N GLU A 321 7.01 20.26 9.31
CA GLU A 321 6.55 21.65 9.38
C GLU A 321 5.58 22.00 8.21
N ASP A 322 5.43 21.10 7.21
CA ASP A 322 4.75 21.44 5.95
C ASP A 322 3.23 21.19 5.97
N SER A 323 2.62 20.76 7.08
CA SER A 323 1.21 20.35 7.14
C SER A 323 0.25 21.41 6.58
N GLN A 324 0.47 22.69 6.92
CA GLN A 324 -0.34 23.80 6.40
C GLN A 324 -0.18 23.98 4.88
N LYS A 325 1.05 23.87 4.38
CA LYS A 325 1.37 23.98 2.94
C LYS A 325 0.77 22.84 2.15
N VAL A 326 0.88 21.61 2.66
CA VAL A 326 0.27 20.39 2.08
C VAL A 326 -1.25 20.54 1.98
N ALA A 327 -1.90 21.07 3.02
CA ALA A 327 -3.35 21.29 3.03
C ALA A 327 -3.80 22.32 1.99
N ASN A 328 -3.05 23.42 1.86
CA ASN A 328 -3.33 24.46 0.87
C ASN A 328 -3.17 23.92 -0.56
N GLN A 329 -2.09 23.18 -0.82
CA GLN A 329 -1.88 22.52 -2.12
C GLN A 329 -2.97 21.50 -2.44
N PHE A 330 -3.41 20.72 -1.45
CA PHE A 330 -4.54 19.81 -1.63
C PHE A 330 -5.79 20.54 -2.07
N CYS A 331 -6.12 21.67 -1.44
CA CYS A 331 -7.26 22.49 -1.87
C CYS A 331 -7.08 23.06 -3.28
N ASN A 332 -5.86 23.38 -3.70
CA ASN A 332 -5.60 23.93 -5.02
C ASN A 332 -5.61 22.89 -6.14
N PHE A 333 -5.18 21.66 -5.86
CA PHE A 333 -4.98 20.61 -6.87
C PHE A 333 -6.14 19.61 -6.97
N THR A 334 -7.18 19.75 -6.14
CA THR A 334 -8.31 18.81 -6.09
C THR A 334 -9.66 19.52 -6.21
N SER A 335 -10.70 18.78 -6.60
CA SER A 335 -12.04 19.31 -6.78
C SER A 335 -12.67 19.78 -5.46
N ASP A 336 -13.60 20.74 -5.54
CA ASP A 336 -14.23 21.38 -4.37
C ASP A 336 -15.10 20.46 -3.51
N ASN A 337 -15.47 19.30 -4.01
CA ASN A 337 -16.21 18.29 -3.28
C ASN A 337 -15.33 17.18 -2.67
N LEU A 338 -14.00 17.26 -2.85
CA LEU A 338 -13.03 16.33 -2.27
C LEU A 338 -12.49 16.89 -0.95
N TYR A 339 -12.54 16.10 0.11
CA TYR A 339 -12.03 16.45 1.43
C TYR A 339 -10.90 15.52 1.82
N GLN A 340 -10.02 15.98 2.69
CA GLN A 340 -8.97 15.15 3.28
C GLN A 340 -9.02 15.21 4.81
N ILE A 341 -8.84 14.06 5.44
CA ILE A 341 -8.74 13.92 6.89
C ILE A 341 -7.53 13.03 7.19
N PHE A 342 -6.61 13.51 8.01
CA PHE A 342 -5.37 12.79 8.33
C PHE A 342 -4.86 13.09 9.75
N GLY A 343 -3.87 12.36 10.23
CA GLY A 343 -3.25 12.50 11.54
C GLY A 343 -1.78 12.91 11.46
N HIS A 344 -0.91 12.21 12.18
CA HIS A 344 0.54 12.21 12.03
C HIS A 344 1.30 13.51 12.38
N ARG A 345 1.30 14.51 11.48
CA ARG A 345 2.23 15.66 11.55
C ARG A 345 1.52 16.91 12.07
N ASN A 346 1.75 17.23 13.34
CA ASN A 346 1.29 18.49 13.93
C ASN A 346 2.33 19.15 14.85
N LYS A 347 3.53 19.42 14.33
CA LYS A 347 4.60 20.02 15.14
C LYS A 347 4.21 21.41 15.64
N GLU A 348 3.63 22.23 14.76
CA GLU A 348 3.21 23.62 14.98
C GLU A 348 1.92 23.78 15.82
N LYS A 349 1.30 22.69 16.29
CA LYS A 349 0.04 22.72 17.08
C LYS A 349 -1.11 23.42 16.33
N LEU A 350 -1.23 23.17 15.03
CA LEU A 350 -2.29 23.67 14.17
C LEU A 350 -3.68 23.21 14.67
N PRO A 351 -4.74 23.99 14.39
CA PRO A 351 -6.13 23.60 14.69
C PRO A 351 -6.56 22.38 13.87
N MET A 352 -7.70 21.78 14.21
CA MET A 352 -8.20 20.61 13.46
C MET A 352 -8.52 20.92 12.00
N LYS A 353 -9.13 22.08 11.71
CA LYS A 353 -9.40 22.49 10.33
C LYS A 353 -8.31 23.44 9.85
N ILE A 354 -7.32 22.89 9.13
CA ILE A 354 -6.15 23.65 8.66
C ILE A 354 -6.37 24.29 7.28
N ALA A 355 -7.34 23.80 6.50
CA ALA A 355 -7.77 24.46 5.26
C ALA A 355 -9.26 24.22 5.02
N LYS A 356 -9.83 24.86 3.99
CA LYS A 356 -11.27 24.81 3.66
C LYS A 356 -11.81 23.38 3.62
N ARG A 357 -11.03 22.43 3.09
CA ARG A 357 -11.41 21.02 2.85
C ARG A 357 -10.44 20.01 3.49
N VAL A 358 -9.64 20.42 4.47
CA VAL A 358 -8.58 19.58 5.05
C VAL A 358 -8.62 19.64 6.57
N PHE A 359 -8.63 18.45 7.19
CA PHE A 359 -8.67 18.27 8.62
C PHE A 359 -7.45 17.47 9.12
N LEU A 360 -6.83 17.94 10.20
CA LEU A 360 -5.68 17.36 10.88
C LEU A 360 -6.08 16.91 12.30
N CYS A 361 -6.08 15.61 12.51
CA CYS A 361 -6.52 14.94 13.74
C CYS A 361 -5.38 14.51 14.65
N GLU A 362 -4.13 14.95 14.42
CA GLU A 362 -3.07 14.76 15.42
C GLU A 362 -3.15 15.86 16.48
N GLY A 363 -3.33 15.45 17.73
CA GLY A 363 -3.63 16.32 18.87
C GLY A 363 -2.61 16.25 20.00
N LYS A 364 -1.47 15.59 19.79
CA LYS A 364 -0.45 15.32 20.84
C LYS A 364 -1.05 14.64 22.06
N ILE A 365 -1.94 13.67 21.80
CA ILE A 365 -2.76 12.97 22.81
C ILE A 365 -1.92 12.38 23.96
N ASP A 366 -0.66 12.06 23.68
CA ASP A 366 0.33 11.47 24.58
C ASP A 366 1.07 12.49 25.48
N ASP A 367 0.97 13.80 25.19
CA ASP A 367 1.71 14.87 25.88
C ASP A 367 0.79 16.05 26.22
N ASP A 368 -0.11 15.85 27.19
CA ASP A 368 -1.11 16.83 27.63
C ASP A 368 -1.98 17.40 26.48
N GLY A 369 -2.25 16.58 25.46
CA GLY A 369 -3.05 16.97 24.31
C GLY A 369 -4.48 16.44 24.34
N TYR A 370 -5.02 16.27 23.14
CA TYR A 370 -6.42 15.92 22.92
C TYR A 370 -6.55 14.73 21.97
N LEU A 371 -7.53 13.88 22.23
CA LEU A 371 -8.09 13.05 21.19
C LEU A 371 -8.90 13.95 20.26
N ARG A 372 -8.51 13.99 18.98
CA ARG A 372 -9.20 14.75 17.94
C ARG A 372 -10.05 13.83 17.09
N VAL A 373 -11.31 14.19 16.92
CA VAL A 373 -12.25 13.42 16.11
C VAL A 373 -13.03 14.33 15.17
N VAL A 374 -13.08 13.98 13.89
CA VAL A 374 -13.97 14.63 12.92
C VAL A 374 -15.15 13.71 12.65
N THR A 375 -16.37 14.19 12.88
CA THR A 375 -17.57 13.47 12.45
C THR A 375 -18.09 14.05 11.13
N LEU A 376 -18.76 13.22 10.34
CA LEU A 376 -19.46 13.61 9.13
C LEU A 376 -20.84 12.97 9.12
N ASP A 377 -21.88 13.78 9.06
CA ASP A 377 -23.26 13.35 8.82
C ASP A 377 -23.93 14.23 7.75
N GLU A 378 -25.26 14.15 7.62
CA GLU A 378 -26.01 14.93 6.63
C GLU A 378 -25.90 16.44 6.84
N LYS A 379 -25.64 16.90 8.07
CA LYS A 379 -25.48 18.33 8.40
C LYS A 379 -24.10 18.84 8.06
N GLY A 380 -23.10 17.96 7.94
CA GLY A 380 -21.73 18.29 7.53
C GLY A 380 -20.68 17.78 8.50
N PHE A 381 -19.53 18.44 8.51
CA PHE A 381 -18.40 18.08 9.37
C PHE A 381 -18.47 18.79 10.73
N GLU A 382 -18.15 18.05 11.79
CA GLU A 382 -18.00 18.59 13.15
C GLU A 382 -16.66 18.13 13.74
N CYS A 383 -15.95 19.05 14.41
CA CYS A 383 -14.67 18.79 15.05
C CYS A 383 -14.87 18.65 16.56
N ILE A 384 -14.35 17.57 17.14
CA ILE A 384 -14.47 17.25 18.56
C ILE A 384 -13.06 17.08 19.13
N GLU A 385 -12.77 17.75 20.24
CA GLU A 385 -11.54 17.58 21.03
C GLU A 385 -11.90 17.08 22.43
N ILE A 386 -11.24 16.00 22.87
CA ILE A 386 -11.42 15.44 24.20
C ILE A 386 -10.06 15.42 24.88
N LYS A 387 -9.93 16.17 25.98
CA LYS A 387 -8.66 16.32 26.70
C LYS A 387 -8.25 14.98 27.29
N ASN A 388 -7.03 14.54 27.00
CA ASN A 388 -6.50 13.34 27.65
C ASN A 388 -6.01 13.67 29.07
N GLN A 389 -6.57 12.98 30.07
CA GLN A 389 -6.16 13.11 31.48
C GLN A 389 -5.14 12.04 31.90
N ILE A 390 -4.89 11.03 31.06
CA ILE A 390 -4.04 9.87 31.38
C ILE A 390 -2.88 9.80 30.38
N TYR A 391 -1.75 10.36 30.77
CA TYR A 391 -0.52 10.38 29.98
C TYR A 391 0.71 10.24 30.89
N LYS A 392 1.87 9.99 30.27
CA LYS A 392 3.13 9.88 31.01
C LYS A 392 3.53 11.27 31.52
N LYS A 393 3.60 11.46 32.83
CA LYS A 393 4.17 12.69 33.42
C LYS A 393 5.69 12.69 33.15
N LYS A 394 6.21 13.80 32.64
CA LYS A 394 7.64 14.01 32.37
C LYS A 394 8.43 14.14 33.65
#